data_AF-A0A7S3Q6Y0-F1
#
_entry.id   AF-A0A7S3Q6Y0-F1
#
_cell.length_a   1.000
_cell.length_b   1.000
_cell.length_c   1.000
_cell.angle_alpha   90.00
_cell.angle_beta   90.00
_cell.angle_gamma   90.00
#
_symmetry.space_group_name_H-M   'P 1'
#
loop_
_entity.id
_entity.type
_entity.pdbx_description
1 polymer ?
#
loop_
_entity_poly.entity_id
_entity_poly.type
_entity_poly.pdbx_seq_one_letter_code
_entity_poly.pdbx_strand_id
1 'polypeptide(L)'
;WDVSRGTKFAAMFYGATAFNQVISNWDVSSGTDFGSMFGGTKYFNQDISNWDVSRGTNFISMFHDARAFNQPLLYCKWQTNHSFKTATKETCTGTYLLLCFMAQQLLTKSFPTGMLSCGWGQSECA
;
A
#
# COMPACT_ATOMS: atom_id res chain seq x y z
N TRP A 1 -7.10 23.29 1.36
CA TRP A 1 -6.79 23.18 2.79
C TRP A 1 -5.31 22.86 2.89
N ASP A 2 -4.58 23.58 3.71
CA ASP A 2 -3.17 23.29 4.00
C ASP A 2 -3.09 22.49 5.31
N VAL A 3 -2.49 21.30 5.23
CA VAL A 3 -2.32 20.38 6.36
C VAL A 3 -0.84 20.03 6.60
N SER A 4 0.09 20.72 5.93
CA SER A 4 1.54 20.45 5.93
C SER A 4 2.22 20.55 7.31
N ARG A 5 1.54 21.14 8.29
CA ARG A 5 2.01 21.25 9.68
C ARG A 5 1.29 20.29 10.64
N GLY A 6 0.29 19.56 10.14
CA GLY A 6 -0.51 18.62 10.90
C GLY A 6 0.30 17.40 11.30
N THR A 7 0.31 17.07 12.59
CA THR A 7 1.02 15.89 13.11
C THR A 7 0.07 14.77 13.53
N LYS A 8 -1.21 15.07 13.74
CA LYS A 8 -2.25 14.14 14.17
C LYS A 8 -3.45 14.23 13.22
N PHE A 9 -3.70 13.14 12.51
CA PHE A 9 -4.82 12.94 11.58
C PHE A 9 -5.76 11.83 12.05
N ALA A 10 -5.53 11.28 13.25
CA ALA A 10 -6.35 10.23 13.82
C ALA A 10 -7.84 10.61 13.82
N ALA A 11 -8.66 9.65 13.39
CA ALA A 11 -10.12 9.73 13.33
C ALA A 11 -10.70 10.94 12.57
N MET A 12 -9.92 11.66 11.76
CA MET A 12 -10.37 12.90 11.10
C MET A 12 -11.62 12.71 10.24
N PHE A 13 -11.79 11.54 9.61
CA PHE A 13 -12.97 11.18 8.83
C PHE A 13 -13.66 9.92 9.36
N TYR A 14 -13.46 9.59 10.64
CA TYR A 14 -14.07 8.40 11.23
C TYR A 14 -15.60 8.47 11.19
N GLY A 15 -16.23 7.44 10.65
CA GLY A 15 -17.68 7.34 10.49
C GLY A 15 -18.26 8.25 9.41
N ALA A 16 -17.44 8.99 8.67
CA ALA A 16 -17.89 9.84 7.56
C ALA A 16 -18.25 8.98 6.33
N THR A 17 -19.36 8.24 6.43
CA THR A 17 -19.74 7.20 5.47
C THR A 17 -19.72 7.68 4.02
N ALA A 18 -20.20 8.90 3.74
CA ALA A 18 -20.28 9.54 2.43
C ALA A 18 -18.99 10.24 1.95
N PHE A 19 -17.91 10.23 2.75
CA PHE A 19 -16.68 10.93 2.41
C PHE A 19 -15.97 10.27 1.22
N ASN A 20 -15.71 11.06 0.16
CA ASN A 20 -14.96 10.63 -1.03
C ASN A 20 -14.32 11.85 -1.74
N GLN A 21 -13.88 12.85 -0.99
CA GLN A 21 -13.34 14.09 -1.56
C GLN A 21 -11.86 13.91 -1.95
N VAL A 22 -11.44 14.57 -3.04
CA VAL A 22 -10.06 14.50 -3.55
C VAL A 22 -9.10 15.10 -2.52
N ILE A 23 -8.19 14.25 -2.01
CA ILE A 23 -7.16 14.62 -1.02
C ILE A 23 -5.75 14.19 -1.45
N SER A 24 -5.58 13.78 -2.71
CA SER A 24 -4.29 13.35 -3.26
C SER A 24 -3.20 14.42 -3.13
N ASN A 25 -3.57 15.70 -3.13
CA ASN A 25 -2.66 16.85 -3.03
C ASN A 25 -2.30 17.27 -1.60
N TRP A 26 -2.75 16.55 -0.58
CA TRP A 26 -2.43 16.88 0.80
C TRP A 26 -0.97 16.53 1.13
N ASP A 27 -0.25 17.49 1.67
CA ASP A 27 1.05 17.24 2.30
C ASP A 27 0.84 16.72 3.72
N VAL A 28 0.97 15.40 3.88
CA VAL A 28 0.87 14.71 5.17
C VAL A 28 2.23 14.31 5.73
N SER A 29 3.32 14.84 5.15
CA SER A 29 4.70 14.42 5.49
C SER A 29 5.06 14.67 6.95
N SER A 30 4.47 15.66 7.61
CA SER A 30 4.64 15.91 9.06
C SER A 30 3.83 14.98 9.96
N GLY A 31 2.92 14.18 9.39
CA GLY A 31 1.98 13.34 10.10
C GLY A 31 2.67 12.19 10.86
N THR A 32 2.26 12.00 12.11
CA THR A 32 2.74 10.91 12.97
C THR A 32 1.62 9.93 13.34
N ASP A 33 0.36 10.38 13.36
CA ASP A 33 -0.77 9.56 13.77
C ASP A 33 -1.91 9.63 12.74
N PHE A 34 -2.23 8.48 12.13
CA PHE A 34 -3.29 8.30 11.14
C PHE A 34 -4.34 7.25 11.61
N GLY A 35 -4.34 6.92 12.90
CA GLY A 35 -5.20 5.88 13.45
C GLY A 35 -6.68 6.12 13.15
N SER A 36 -7.36 5.13 12.56
CA SER A 36 -8.78 5.19 12.18
C SER A 36 -9.19 6.40 11.33
N MET A 37 -8.25 7.09 10.65
CA MET A 37 -8.52 8.32 9.91
C MET A 37 -9.68 8.16 8.90
N PHE A 38 -9.74 7.02 8.21
CA PHE A 38 -10.80 6.65 7.26
C PHE A 38 -11.65 5.47 7.76
N GLY A 39 -11.68 5.23 9.07
CA GLY A 39 -12.50 4.15 9.63
C GLY A 39 -13.98 4.41 9.36
N GLY A 40 -14.69 3.50 8.71
CA GLY A 40 -16.12 3.62 8.40
C GLY A 40 -16.46 4.55 7.22
N THR A 41 -15.49 5.02 6.44
CA THR A 41 -15.75 5.78 5.21
C THR A 41 -16.11 4.83 4.06
N LYS A 42 -17.39 4.47 3.96
CA LYS A 42 -17.87 3.42 3.05
C LYS A 42 -17.63 3.70 1.57
N TYR A 43 -17.60 4.96 1.15
CA TYR A 43 -17.46 5.37 -0.25
C TYR A 43 -16.09 5.95 -0.62
N PHE A 44 -15.15 6.05 0.33
CA PHE A 44 -13.84 6.63 0.07
C PHE A 44 -13.00 5.71 -0.83
N ASN A 45 -12.56 6.22 -1.99
CA ASN A 45 -11.70 5.49 -2.91
C ASN A 45 -10.73 6.40 -3.68
N GLN A 46 -10.25 7.48 -3.05
CA GLN A 46 -9.33 8.42 -3.69
C GLN A 46 -7.89 7.90 -3.65
N ASP A 47 -7.14 8.18 -4.72
CA ASP A 47 -5.72 7.84 -4.79
C ASP A 47 -4.91 8.66 -3.79
N ILE A 48 -4.24 7.96 -2.87
CA ILE A 48 -3.35 8.49 -1.84
C ILE A 48 -1.95 7.84 -1.91
N SER A 49 -1.63 7.19 -3.03
CA SER A 49 -0.34 6.52 -3.25
C SER A 49 0.85 7.48 -3.17
N ASN A 50 0.63 8.75 -3.49
CA ASN A 50 1.64 9.82 -3.46
C ASN A 50 1.94 10.36 -2.06
N TRP A 51 1.13 10.05 -1.05
CA TRP A 51 1.33 10.56 0.30
C TRP A 51 2.67 10.09 0.87
N ASP A 52 3.42 11.02 1.47
CA ASP A 52 4.58 10.68 2.28
C ASP A 52 4.13 10.41 3.72
N VAL A 53 4.06 9.13 4.07
CA VAL A 53 3.67 8.67 5.40
C VAL A 53 4.87 8.13 6.19
N SER A 54 6.10 8.43 5.76
CA SER A 54 7.34 7.91 6.36
C SER A 54 7.51 8.25 7.84
N ARG A 55 6.89 9.34 8.31
CA ARG A 55 6.89 9.77 9.73
C ARG A 55 5.74 9.20 10.55
N GLY A 56 4.80 8.50 9.91
CA GLY A 56 3.67 7.87 10.56
C GLY A 56 4.10 6.71 11.43
N THR A 57 3.66 6.72 12.69
CA THR A 57 3.91 5.67 13.67
C THR A 57 2.63 4.90 14.02
N ASN A 58 1.45 5.50 13.83
CA ASN A 58 0.16 4.85 14.09
C ASN A 58 -0.72 4.86 12.83
N PHE A 59 -1.09 3.66 12.38
CA PHE A 59 -2.05 3.43 11.29
C PHE A 59 -3.16 2.44 11.70
N ILE A 60 -3.30 2.19 13.01
CA ILE A 60 -4.25 1.19 13.54
C ILE A 60 -5.65 1.52 13.02
N SER A 61 -6.28 0.52 12.39
CA SER A 61 -7.63 0.60 11.87
C SER A 61 -7.89 1.75 10.88
N MET A 62 -6.86 2.32 10.25
CA MET A 62 -6.98 3.50 9.37
C MET A 62 -8.07 3.35 8.31
N PHE A 63 -8.21 2.17 7.72
CA PHE A 63 -9.23 1.83 6.70
C PHE A 63 -10.26 0.80 7.17
N HIS A 64 -10.43 0.62 8.48
CA HIS A 64 -11.41 -0.33 9.02
C HIS A 64 -12.83 0.01 8.52
N ASP A 65 -13.54 -0.95 7.91
CA ASP A 65 -14.86 -0.75 7.27
C ASP A 65 -14.89 0.30 6.13
N ALA A 66 -13.74 0.63 5.51
CA ALA A 66 -13.66 1.45 4.30
C ALA A 66 -13.89 0.59 3.04
N ARG A 67 -15.16 0.20 2.81
CA ARG A 67 -15.53 -0.85 1.86
C ARG A 67 -15.19 -0.58 0.39
N ALA A 68 -15.24 0.68 -0.04
CA ALA A 68 -14.97 1.05 -1.43
C ALA A 68 -13.48 1.28 -1.73
N PHE A 69 -12.61 1.28 -0.71
CA PHE A 69 -11.21 1.61 -0.89
C PHE A 69 -10.45 0.48 -1.58
N ASN A 70 -9.95 0.75 -2.79
CA ASN A 70 -9.24 -0.22 -3.64
C ASN A 70 -8.08 0.44 -4.40
N GLN A 71 -7.29 1.25 -3.70
CA GLN A 71 -6.14 1.96 -4.29
C GLN A 71 -4.83 1.24 -4.00
N PRO A 72 -3.85 1.28 -4.93
CA PRO A 72 -2.55 0.69 -4.71
C PRO A 72 -1.77 1.50 -3.66
N LEU A 73 -1.65 0.96 -2.45
CA LEU A 73 -0.74 1.49 -1.45
C LEU A 73 0.65 0.91 -1.71
N LEU A 74 1.61 1.77 -2.07
CA LEU A 74 2.99 1.33 -2.31
C LEU A 74 3.54 0.66 -1.04
N TYR A 75 3.74 -0.65 -1.13
CA TYR A 75 4.00 -1.54 -0.01
C TYR A 75 5.12 -1.04 0.91
N CYS A 76 6.22 -0.54 0.37
CA CYS A 76 7.36 -0.09 1.18
C CYS A 76 7.33 1.40 1.58
N LYS A 77 6.26 2.15 1.27
CA LYS A 77 5.94 3.42 1.97
C LYS A 77 5.05 3.21 3.20
N TRP A 78 4.19 2.20 3.18
CA TRP A 78 3.17 1.96 4.21
C TRP A 78 3.57 0.90 5.25
N GLN A 79 4.80 0.40 5.20
CA GLN A 79 5.32 -0.70 6.03
C GLN A 79 5.94 -0.29 7.37
N THR A 80 5.83 0.97 7.82
CA THR A 80 6.60 1.45 8.97
C THR A 80 6.21 0.88 10.35
N ASN A 81 5.23 -0.03 10.47
CA ASN A 81 4.95 -0.66 11.77
C ASN A 81 4.25 -2.03 11.78
N HIS A 82 4.58 -2.93 10.84
CA HIS A 82 4.27 -4.35 11.02
C HIS A 82 5.53 -5.19 10.86
N SER A 83 5.84 -5.98 11.88
CA SER A 83 6.85 -7.04 11.86
C SER A 83 6.50 -8.10 10.81
N PHE A 84 6.68 -7.80 9.52
CA PHE A 84 6.69 -8.81 8.48
C PHE A 84 8.11 -9.37 8.43
N LYS A 85 8.39 -10.34 9.31
CA LYS A 85 9.57 -11.19 9.13
C LYS A 85 9.39 -11.91 7.80
N THR A 86 10.41 -11.75 6.96
CA THR A 86 10.62 -12.34 5.63
C THR A 86 9.67 -11.90 4.53
N ALA A 87 10.02 -10.79 3.89
CA ALA A 87 10.08 -10.75 2.42
C ALA A 87 11.38 -10.01 2.08
N THR A 88 12.10 -10.51 1.06
CA THR A 88 13.37 -9.95 0.62
C THR A 88 13.26 -8.45 0.42
N LYS A 89 14.35 -7.75 0.74
CA LYS A 89 14.54 -6.30 0.60
C LYS A 89 14.61 -5.91 -0.88
N GLU A 90 13.62 -6.31 -1.66
CA GLU A 90 13.59 -6.17 -3.11
C GLU A 90 12.36 -5.37 -3.51
N THR A 91 12.63 -4.25 -4.16
CA THR A 91 11.73 -3.42 -4.97
C THR A 91 10.87 -2.38 -4.25
N CYS A 92 11.56 -1.38 -3.68
CA CYS A 92 11.02 -0.01 -3.60
C CYS A 92 11.65 0.94 -4.64
N THR A 93 12.03 0.40 -5.79
CA THR A 93 12.43 1.20 -6.96
C THR A 93 11.81 0.55 -8.18
N GLY A 94 11.01 1.33 -8.90
CA GLY A 94 10.34 0.89 -10.11
C GLY A 94 11.34 0.35 -11.12
N THR A 95 11.16 -0.91 -11.50
CA THR A 95 11.65 -1.51 -12.77
C THR A 95 11.11 -2.93 -12.98
N TYR A 96 10.61 -3.62 -11.96
CA TYR A 96 10.16 -5.01 -12.12
C TYR A 96 8.66 -5.15 -12.40
N LEU A 97 8.19 -4.48 -13.46
CA LEU A 97 6.86 -4.77 -14.04
C LEU A 97 6.84 -6.15 -14.74
N LEU A 98 8.00 -6.70 -15.11
CA LEU A 98 8.10 -7.98 -15.83
C LEU A 98 8.03 -9.23 -14.93
N LEU A 99 8.46 -9.15 -13.66
CA LEU A 99 8.43 -10.32 -12.77
C LEU A 99 7.03 -10.59 -12.20
N CYS A 100 6.20 -9.56 -12.06
CA CYS A 100 4.83 -9.74 -11.55
C CYS A 100 3.89 -10.42 -12.57
N PHE A 101 4.11 -10.22 -13.88
CA PHE A 101 3.34 -10.92 -14.92
C PHE A 101 3.66 -12.42 -15.01
N MET A 102 4.89 -12.82 -14.67
CA MET A 102 5.29 -14.23 -14.66
C MET A 102 4.73 -15.00 -13.46
N ALA A 103 4.47 -14.30 -12.34
CA ALA A 103 3.82 -14.89 -11.17
C ALA A 103 2.31 -15.15 -11.37
N GLN A 104 1.65 -14.41 -12.28
CA GLN A 104 0.23 -14.58 -12.57
C GLN A 104 -0.07 -15.80 -13.47
N GLN A 105 0.91 -16.27 -14.25
CA GLN A 105 0.76 -17.46 -15.12
C GLN A 105 0.97 -18.79 -14.38
N LEU A 106 1.40 -18.78 -13.11
CA LEU A 106 1.53 -19.99 -12.29
C LEU A 106 0.19 -20.46 -11.67
N LEU A 107 -0.86 -19.65 -11.73
CA LEU A 107 -2.21 -20.02 -11.26
C LEU A 107 -3.13 -20.53 -12.39
N THR A 108 -2.75 -20.34 -13.65
CA THR A 108 -3.43 -20.90 -14.82
C THR A 108 -2.50 -21.92 -15.48
N LYS A 109 -2.76 -23.21 -15.30
CA LYS A 109 -1.96 -24.33 -15.81
C LYS A 109 -1.83 -24.35 -17.35
N SER A 110 -1.06 -23.43 -17.92
CA SER A 110 -0.65 -23.46 -19.32
C SER A 110 0.75 -22.89 -19.44
N PHE A 111 1.74 -23.78 -19.51
CA PHE A 111 3.10 -23.44 -19.89
C PHE A 111 3.19 -23.37 -21.43
N PRO A 112 3.71 -22.29 -22.02
CA PRO A 112 4.24 -22.35 -23.37
C PRO A 112 5.44 -23.32 -23.37
N THR A 113 5.43 -24.29 -24.27
CA THR A 113 6.52 -25.26 -24.44
C THR A 113 7.84 -24.54 -24.74
N GLY A 114 8.83 -24.64 -23.85
CA GLY A 114 10.19 -24.21 -24.19
C GLY A 114 11.14 -23.78 -23.07
N MET A 115 10.76 -23.73 -21.79
CA MET A 115 11.69 -23.29 -20.73
C MET A 115 12.04 -24.41 -19.74
N LEU A 116 13.34 -24.67 -19.66
CA LEU A 116 14.01 -25.69 -18.85
C LEU A 116 13.77 -25.45 -17.35
N SER A 117 13.64 -26.55 -16.62
CA SER A 117 13.30 -26.60 -15.19
C SER A 117 14.42 -26.06 -14.31
N CYS A 118 14.09 -25.18 -13.35
CA CYS A 118 14.95 -24.89 -12.21
C CYS A 118 14.24 -25.32 -10.92
N GLY A 119 14.89 -26.21 -10.17
CA GLY A 119 14.43 -26.71 -8.88
C GLY A 119 14.70 -25.70 -7.75
N TRP A 120 13.86 -25.75 -6.72
CA TRP A 120 13.89 -24.84 -5.59
C TRP A 120 15.20 -24.95 -4.79
N GLY A 121 15.98 -23.86 -4.71
CA GLY A 121 17.08 -23.76 -3.76
C GLY A 121 18.40 -23.12 -4.22
N GLN A 122 18.45 -22.33 -5.30
CA GLN A 122 19.65 -21.54 -5.63
C GLN A 122 19.30 -20.09 -5.95
N SER A 123 20.12 -19.17 -5.44
CA SER A 123 19.85 -17.72 -5.45
C SER A 123 20.22 -17.02 -6.75
N GLU A 124 20.80 -17.69 -7.74
CA GLU A 124 21.06 -17.11 -9.06
C GLU A 124 20.91 -18.22 -10.11
N CYS A 125 20.02 -18.01 -11.08
CA CYS A 125 20.06 -18.73 -12.36
C CYS A 125 20.83 -17.81 -13.33
N ALA A 126 21.94 -18.31 -13.85
CA ALA A 126 22.72 -17.65 -14.91
C ALA A 126 21.97 -17.68 -16.26
#